data_AF-A0A120GD90-F1
#
_entry.id   AF-A0A120GD90-F1
#
_cell.length_a   1.000
_cell.length_b   1.000
_cell.length_c   1.000
_cell.angle_alpha   90.00
_cell.angle_beta   90.00
_cell.angle_gamma   90.00
#
_symmetry.space_group_name_H-M   'P 1'
#
loop_
_entity.id
_entity.type
_entity.pdbx_description
1 polymer ?
#
loop_
_entity_poly.entity_id
_entity_poly.type
_entity_poly.pdbx_seq_one_letter_code
_entity_poly.pdbx_strand_id
1 'polypeptide(L)' 'MHAALEALAIPRIVLHADLLVEEDDDRAPQTQFVAERQVAFLEALAVTGSVRGAARRARVSHQTCYRARRYTD' A
#
# COMPACT_ATOMS: atom_id res chain seq x y z
N MET A 1 -46.47 -20.05 -4.14
CA MET A 1 -45.78 -18.99 -4.92
C MET A 1 -44.57 -18.53 -4.13
N HIS A 2 -43.45 -19.25 -4.21
CA HIS A 2 -42.18 -18.85 -3.60
C HIS A 2 -41.31 -18.31 -4.74
N ALA A 3 -41.42 -17.01 -4.99
CA ALA A 3 -40.65 -16.33 -6.03
C ALA A 3 -39.20 -16.17 -5.58
N ALA A 4 -38.31 -16.41 -6.54
CA ALA A 4 -36.87 -16.41 -6.45
C ALA A 4 -36.28 -15.21 -5.70
N LEU A 5 -35.54 -15.49 -4.63
CA LEU A 5 -34.42 -14.65 -4.23
C LEU A 5 -33.22 -15.13 -5.07
N GLU A 6 -32.96 -14.40 -6.15
CA GLU A 6 -31.77 -14.54 -6.96
C GLU A 6 -30.55 -14.66 -6.06
N ALA A 7 -29.77 -15.71 -6.29
CA ALA A 7 -28.48 -15.91 -5.69
C ALA A 7 -27.63 -14.66 -5.95
N LEU A 8 -27.44 -13.85 -4.92
CA LEU A 8 -26.36 -12.87 -4.85
C LEU A 8 -25.07 -13.65 -5.05
N ALA A 9 -24.61 -13.69 -6.30
CA ALA A 9 -23.33 -14.24 -6.68
C ALA A 9 -22.26 -13.38 -6.03
N ILE A 10 -21.88 -13.74 -4.81
CA ILE A 10 -20.67 -13.25 -4.17
C ILE A 10 -19.55 -13.69 -5.12
N PRO A 11 -18.82 -12.76 -5.78
CA PRO A 11 -17.70 -13.17 -6.60
C PRO A 11 -16.75 -13.94 -5.68
N ARG A 12 -16.55 -15.21 -6.01
CA ARG A 12 -15.64 -16.10 -5.29
C ARG A 12 -14.25 -15.54 -5.51
N ILE A 13 -13.80 -14.65 -4.62
CA ILE A 13 -12.43 -14.15 -4.62
C ILE A 13 -11.56 -15.39 -4.44
N VAL A 14 -10.93 -15.82 -5.54
CA VAL A 14 -9.88 -16.83 -5.49
C VAL A 14 -8.69 -16.13 -4.84
N LEU A 15 -8.52 -16.35 -3.54
CA LEU A 15 -7.28 -16.03 -2.84
C LEU A 15 -6.22 -16.98 -3.42
N HIS A 16 -5.49 -16.52 -4.44
CA HIS A 16 -4.30 -17.22 -4.89
C HIS A 16 -3.29 -17.17 -3.74
N ALA A 17 -3.15 -18.28 -3.01
CA ALA A 17 -2.16 -18.42 -1.94
C ALA A 17 -0.72 -18.15 -2.46
N ASP A 18 -0.51 -18.31 -3.76
CA ASP A 18 0.75 -18.04 -4.45
C ASP A 18 1.10 -16.54 -4.56
N LEU A 19 0.19 -15.62 -4.21
CA LEU A 19 0.47 -14.19 -4.03
C LEU A 19 0.98 -13.84 -2.62
N LEU A 20 0.98 -14.81 -1.70
CA LEU A 20 1.62 -14.72 -0.38
C LEU A 20 3.04 -15.29 -0.42
N VAL A 21 3.73 -15.21 -1.56
CA VAL A 21 5.20 -15.22 -1.51
C VAL A 21 5.57 -13.95 -0.76
N GLU A 22 5.76 -14.13 0.54
CA GLU A 22 6.35 -13.17 1.44
C GLU A 22 7.76 -12.90 0.92
N GLU A 23 7.89 -11.97 -0.03
CA GLU A 23 9.05 -11.10 0.03
C GLU A 23 8.98 -10.49 1.42
N ASP A 24 9.95 -10.77 2.29
CA ASP A 24 10.15 -10.10 3.59
C ASP A 24 9.75 -8.62 3.47
N ASP A 25 8.49 -8.29 3.75
CA ASP A 25 7.99 -6.92 3.60
C ASP A 25 8.31 -6.23 4.91
N ASP A 26 9.59 -5.97 5.11
CA ASP A 26 10.17 -5.11 6.15
C ASP A 26 9.61 -3.67 6.08
N ARG A 27 8.73 -3.36 5.12
CA ARG A 27 8.01 -2.09 5.10
C ARG A 27 7.00 -2.10 6.21
N ALA A 28 7.25 -1.24 7.18
CA ALA A 28 6.37 -1.25 8.32
C ALA A 28 4.94 -0.79 7.95
N PRO A 29 3.97 -1.10 8.83
CA PRO A 29 2.56 -0.87 8.60
C PRO A 29 2.27 0.52 8.05
N GLN A 30 1.22 0.63 7.24
CA GLN A 30 0.80 1.88 6.61
C GLN A 30 0.60 3.05 7.61
N THR A 31 0.25 2.74 8.86
CA THR A 31 0.12 3.72 9.96
C THR A 31 1.46 4.28 10.44
N GLN A 32 2.58 3.68 10.04
CA GLN A 32 3.93 4.05 10.45
C GLN A 32 4.65 4.95 9.43
N PHE A 33 3.93 5.65 8.56
CA PHE A 33 4.51 6.80 7.85
C PHE A 33 4.60 8.02 8.77
N VAL A 34 5.28 7.83 9.90
CA VAL A 34 5.56 8.83 10.93
C VAL A 34 6.60 9.84 10.46
N ALA A 35 6.71 10.96 11.17
CA ALA A 35 7.57 12.08 10.80
C ALA A 35 9.00 11.67 10.43
N GLU A 36 9.62 10.76 11.17
CA GLU A 36 10.98 10.27 10.90
C GLU A 36 11.12 9.65 9.51
N ARG A 37 10.13 8.86 9.08
CA ARG A 37 10.12 8.25 7.75
C ARG A 37 9.72 9.23 6.66
N GLN A 38 8.90 10.23 6.98
CA GLN A 38 8.58 11.31 6.07
C GLN A 38 9.84 12.13 5.76
N VAL A 39 10.64 12.47 6.77
CA VAL A 39 11.93 13.16 6.61
C VAL A 39 12.88 12.34 5.74
N ALA A 40 13.11 11.07 6.08
CA ALA A 40 13.97 10.19 5.29
C ALA A 40 13.49 10.01 3.84
N PHE A 41 12.16 9.99 3.62
CA PHE A 41 11.57 9.95 2.28
C PHE A 41 11.86 11.24 1.50
N LEU A 42 11.64 12.40 2.11
CA LEU A 42 11.85 13.70 1.46
C LEU A 42 13.33 13.94 1.13
N GLU A 43 14.23 13.59 2.04
CA GLU A 43 15.69 13.65 1.80
C GLU A 43 16.10 12.77 0.61
N ALA A 44 15.63 11.52 0.59
CA ALA A 44 15.92 10.61 -0.52
C ALA A 44 15.28 11.09 -1.84
N LEU A 45 14.09 11.68 -1.78
CA LEU A 45 13.40 12.21 -2.95
C LEU A 45 14.12 13.42 -3.53
N ALA A 46 14.62 14.33 -2.68
CA ALA A 46 15.36 15.51 -3.11
C ALA A 46 16.66 15.15 -3.84
N VAL A 47 17.33 14.06 -3.42
CA VAL A 47 18.57 13.59 -4.05
C VAL A 47 18.31 12.81 -5.34
N THR A 48 17.28 11.96 -5.36
CA THR A 48 17.11 10.97 -6.44
C THR A 48 16.03 11.33 -7.46
N GLY A 49 15.09 12.22 -7.13
CA GLY A 49 13.91 12.51 -7.95
C GLY A 49 12.95 11.32 -8.13
N SER A 50 13.21 10.18 -7.49
CA SER A 50 12.45 8.94 -7.68
C SER A 50 11.62 8.59 -6.46
N VAL A 51 10.30 8.69 -6.59
CA VAL A 51 9.35 8.32 -5.52
C VAL A 51 9.51 6.85 -5.13
N ARG A 52 9.69 5.94 -6.10
CA ARG A 52 9.86 4.51 -5.81
C ARG A 52 11.17 4.25 -5.04
N GLY A 53 12.27 4.90 -5.44
CA GLY A 53 13.55 4.79 -4.76
C GLY A 53 13.53 5.38 -3.35
N ALA A 54 12.91 6.55 -3.18
CA ALA A 54 12.74 7.22 -1.90
C ALA A 54 11.88 6.41 -0.93
N ALA A 55 10.75 5.85 -1.39
CA ALA A 55 9.88 5.00 -0.56
C ALA A 55 10.61 3.75 -0.06
N ARG A 56 11.41 3.10 -0.94
CA ARG A 56 12.26 1.96 -0.55
C ARG A 56 13.27 2.36 0.53
N ARG A 57 13.96 3.49 0.38
CA ARG A 57 14.91 4.00 1.39
C ARG A 57 14.25 4.32 2.73
N ALA A 58 13.08 4.94 2.70
CA ALA A 58 12.30 5.28 3.88
C ALA A 58 11.53 4.08 4.49
N ARG A 59 11.70 2.86 3.97
CA ARG A 59 11.02 1.64 4.42
C ARG A 59 9.50 1.79 4.49
N VAL A 60 8.93 2.42 3.47
CA VAL A 60 7.47 2.57 3.29
C VAL A 60 7.06 2.14 1.89
N SER A 61 5.79 1.81 1.73
CA SER A 61 5.25 1.47 0.41
C SER A 61 4.97 2.74 -0.41
N HIS A 62 5.16 2.66 -1.73
CA HIS A 62 4.79 3.74 -2.65
C HIS A 62 3.32 4.15 -2.47
N GLN A 63 2.43 3.16 -2.26
CA GLN A 63 1.01 3.39 -2.04
C GLN A 63 0.75 4.26 -0.81
N THR A 64 1.54 4.10 0.26
CA THR A 64 1.43 4.92 1.47
C THR A 64 1.78 6.39 1.18
N CYS A 65 2.87 6.64 0.44
CA CYS A 65 3.24 7.98 0.00
C CYS A 65 2.14 8.63 -0.87
N TYR A 66 1.57 7.87 -1.81
CA TYR A 66 0.49 8.36 -2.66
C TYR A 66 -0.77 8.73 -1.88
N ARG A 67 -1.18 7.89 -0.93
CA ARG A 67 -2.33 8.18 -0.07
C ARG A 67 -2.08 9.41 0.80
N ALA A 68 -0.90 9.52 1.41
CA ALA A 68 -0.54 10.68 2.24
C ALA A 68 -0.71 12.00 1.45
N ARG A 69 -0.23 12.04 0.19
CA ARG A 69 -0.42 13.19 -0.71
C ARG A 69 -1.89 13.53 -0.95
N ARG A 70 -2.75 12.53 -1.07
CA ARG A 70 -4.19 12.70 -1.37
C ARG A 70 -5.02 13.14 -0.17
N TYR A 71 -4.53 12.94 1.06
CA TYR A 71 -5.21 13.41 2.29
C TYR A 71 -4.83 14.85 2.66
N THR A 72 -3.92 15.48 1.90
CA THR A 72 -3.46 16.86 2.17
C THR A 72 -4.16 17.92 1.31
N ASP A 73 -5.15 17.51 0.50
CA ASP A 73 -6.13 18.38 -0.19
C ASP A 73 -7.42 18.45 0.64
#